data_AF-A0A3R6QE39-F1
#
_entry.id   AF-A0A3R6QE39-F1
#
_cell.length_a   1.000
_cell.length_b   1.000
_cell.length_c   1.000
_cell.angle_alpha   90.00
_cell.angle_beta   90.00
_cell.angle_gamma   90.00
#
_symmetry.space_group_name_H-M   'P 1'
#
loop_
_entity.id
_entity.type
_entity.pdbx_description
1 polymer ?
#
loop_
_entity_poly.entity_id
_entity_poly.type
_entity_poly.pdbx_seq_one_letter_code
_entity_poly.pdbx_strand_id
1 'polypeptide(L)'
;MANKKFTEQEMLTLRNSKYVLDVSPSIVHFSAEFKKLFWEELSKGRLPREIVSTLGIDPNILGDSRINGLKTMIGNEVKKGNGFRDLNTYAQGCNGYLSAENRIKYLEMQLAYKDQEIEFLKKIVSLNPETPE
;
A
#
# COMPACT_ATOMS: atom_id res chain seq x y z
N MET A 1 -20.58 3.74 -14.38
CA MET A 1 -20.78 3.59 -12.92
C MET A 1 -20.71 4.98 -12.30
N ALA A 2 -21.75 5.43 -11.63
CA ALA A 2 -21.78 6.78 -11.06
C ALA A 2 -20.78 6.85 -9.89
N ASN A 3 -19.82 7.77 -9.95
CA ASN A 3 -18.94 8.05 -8.83
C ASN A 3 -19.80 8.63 -7.70
N LYS A 4 -20.14 7.82 -6.69
CA LYS A 4 -20.84 8.31 -5.49
C LYS A 4 -20.02 9.45 -4.90
N LYS A 5 -20.60 10.65 -4.87
CA LYS A 5 -19.98 11.80 -4.22
C LYS A 5 -20.14 11.68 -2.70
N PHE A 6 -19.15 12.17 -1.97
CA PHE A 6 -19.25 12.30 -0.53
C PHE A 6 -20.25 13.39 -0.18
N THR A 7 -21.08 13.11 0.82
CA THR A 7 -21.91 14.10 1.48
C THR A 7 -21.07 15.01 2.37
N GLU A 8 -21.58 16.19 2.73
CA GLU A 8 -20.89 17.12 3.63
C GLU A 8 -20.51 16.46 4.98
N GLN A 9 -21.39 15.61 5.52
CA GLN A 9 -21.15 14.88 6.77
C GLN A 9 -20.03 13.83 6.62
N GLU A 10 -20.03 13.07 5.53
CA GLU A 10 -18.95 12.13 5.20
C GLU A 10 -17.61 12.87 5.03
N MET A 11 -17.60 14.03 4.34
CA MET A 11 -16.40 14.84 4.16
C MET A 11 -15.86 15.41 5.48
N LEU A 12 -16.73 15.91 6.36
CA LEU A 12 -16.35 16.38 7.70
C LEU A 12 -15.73 15.26 8.54
N THR A 13 -16.33 14.07 8.50
CA THR A 13 -15.82 12.89 9.22
C THR A 13 -14.43 12.51 8.72
N LEU A 14 -14.22 12.53 7.40
CA LEU A 14 -12.92 12.26 6.80
C LEU A 14 -11.89 13.33 7.15
N ARG A 15 -12.25 14.62 7.12
CA ARG A 15 -11.33 15.73 7.48
C ARG A 15 -10.86 15.68 8.93
N ASN A 16 -11.66 15.11 9.84
CA ASN A 16 -11.28 14.94 11.24
C ASN A 16 -10.27 13.79 11.44
N SER A 17 -10.02 12.96 10.43
CA SER A 17 -9.04 11.87 10.52
C SER A 17 -7.61 12.40 10.40
N LYS A 18 -6.71 11.91 11.26
CA LYS A 18 -5.28 12.25 11.27
C LYS A 18 -4.58 12.07 9.91
N TYR A 19 -5.07 11.13 9.11
CA TYR A 19 -4.41 10.67 7.90
C TYR A 19 -4.92 11.31 6.61
N VAL A 20 -5.93 12.18 6.72
CA VAL A 20 -6.57 12.87 5.60
C VAL A 20 -6.07 14.31 5.57
N LEU A 21 -5.48 14.71 4.45
CA LEU A 21 -4.97 16.07 4.25
C LEU A 21 -6.03 16.99 3.65
N ASP A 22 -6.80 16.48 2.69
CA ASP A 22 -7.89 17.22 2.06
C ASP A 22 -8.96 16.27 1.53
N VAL A 23 -10.18 16.78 1.44
CA VAL A 23 -11.35 16.04 0.94
C VAL A 23 -12.13 16.91 -0.01
N SER A 24 -12.24 16.43 -1.24
CA SER A 24 -13.16 16.90 -2.26
C SER A 24 -14.37 15.98 -2.38
N PRO A 25 -15.49 16.41 -2.99
CA PRO A 25 -16.70 15.58 -3.14
C PRO A 25 -16.47 14.22 -3.83
N SER A 26 -15.38 14.07 -4.58
CA SER A 26 -15.06 12.83 -5.30
C SER A 26 -13.76 12.16 -4.84
N ILE A 27 -12.86 12.90 -4.20
CA ILE A 27 -11.45 12.52 -3.99
C ILE A 27 -11.07 12.77 -2.53
N VAL A 28 -10.32 11.84 -1.94
CA VAL A 28 -9.70 11.98 -0.63
C VAL A 28 -8.19 12.00 -0.81
N HIS A 29 -7.53 13.04 -0.31
CA HIS A 29 -6.09 13.17 -0.32
C HIS A 29 -5.52 12.63 0.98
N PHE A 30 -4.99 11.41 0.94
CA PHE A 30 -4.31 10.81 2.09
C PHE A 30 -2.86 11.27 2.20
N SER A 31 -2.36 11.30 3.44
CA SER A 31 -0.96 11.59 3.73
C SER A 31 -0.02 10.47 3.25
N ALA A 32 1.27 10.79 3.08
CA ALA A 32 2.27 9.79 2.69
C ALA A 32 2.46 8.74 3.80
N GLU A 33 2.34 9.16 5.07
CA GLU A 33 2.39 8.27 6.24
C GLU A 33 1.28 7.21 6.17
N PHE A 34 0.05 7.61 5.84
CA PHE A 34 -1.07 6.69 5.68
C PHE A 34 -0.79 5.64 4.61
N LYS A 35 -0.32 6.08 3.43
CA LYS A 35 0.01 5.17 2.33
C LYS A 35 1.10 4.17 2.72
N LYS A 36 2.09 4.62 3.50
CA LYS A 36 3.17 3.78 4.02
C LYS A 36 2.65 2.70 4.95
N LEU A 37 1.89 3.08 5.98
CA LEU A 37 1.28 2.14 6.92
C LEU A 37 0.34 1.17 6.21
N PHE A 38 -0.45 1.69 5.27
CA PHE A 38 -1.35 0.88 4.46
C PHE A 38 -0.61 -0.19 3.66
N TRP A 39 0.50 0.18 3.00
CA TRP A 39 1.31 -0.77 2.24
C TRP A 39 1.99 -1.80 3.14
N GLU A 40 2.48 -1.39 4.31
CA GLU A 40 3.12 -2.29 5.26
C GLU A 40 2.16 -3.37 5.73
N GLU A 41 0.95 -2.99 6.15
CA GLU A 41 -0.08 -3.92 6.60
C GLU A 41 -0.63 -4.78 5.45
N LEU A 42 -0.73 -4.22 4.24
CA LEU A 42 -1.12 -4.96 3.05
C LEU A 42 -0.07 -6.03 2.69
N SER A 43 1.22 -5.69 2.86
CA SER A 43 2.34 -6.61 2.62
C SER A 43 2.37 -7.76 3.64
N LYS A 44 1.79 -7.56 4.83
CA LYS A 44 1.56 -8.61 5.84
C LYS A 44 0.34 -9.50 5.53
N GLY A 45 -0.34 -9.26 4.40
CA GLY A 45 -1.49 -10.06 3.94
C GLY A 45 -2.84 -9.63 4.52
N ARG A 46 -2.94 -8.48 5.20
CA ARG A 46 -4.21 -7.97 5.74
C ARG A 46 -5.12 -7.45 4.63
N LEU A 47 -6.43 -7.49 4.87
CA LEU A 47 -7.40 -7.02 3.89
C LEU A 47 -7.43 -5.49 3.84
N PRO A 48 -7.45 -4.87 2.64
CA PRO A 48 -7.54 -3.41 2.48
C PRO A 48 -8.59 -2.74 3.36
N ARG A 49 -9.77 -3.35 3.47
CA ARG A 49 -10.89 -2.84 4.25
C ARG A 49 -10.58 -2.78 5.75
N GLU A 50 -9.92 -3.81 6.28
CA GLU A 50 -9.53 -3.90 7.69
C GLU A 50 -8.43 -2.90 8.02
N ILE A 51 -7.47 -2.71 7.11
CA ILE A 51 -6.38 -1.75 7.27
C ILE A 51 -6.93 -0.34 7.38
N VAL A 52 -7.83 0.06 6.47
CA VAL A 52 -8.49 1.38 6.50
C VAL A 52 -9.22 1.59 7.83
N SER A 53 -9.98 0.58 8.29
CA SER A 53 -10.67 0.62 9.57
C SER A 53 -9.71 0.76 10.75
N THR A 54 -8.60 0.02 10.74
CA THR A 54 -7.57 0.04 11.79
C THR A 54 -6.87 1.39 11.88
N LEU A 55 -6.69 2.05 10.74
CA LEU A 55 -6.11 3.40 10.64
C LEU A 55 -7.11 4.52 11.00
N GLY A 56 -8.31 4.17 11.50
CA GLY A 56 -9.28 5.13 11.98
C GLY A 56 -10.08 5.83 10.89
N ILE A 57 -10.25 5.17 9.73
CA ILE A 57 -11.08 5.65 8.63
C ILE A 57 -12.20 4.64 8.40
N ASP A 58 -13.45 5.10 8.30
CA ASP A 58 -14.56 4.19 8.06
C ASP A 58 -14.53 3.67 6.60
N PRO A 59 -14.34 2.35 6.39
CA PRO A 59 -14.33 1.77 5.06
C PRO A 59 -15.66 1.92 4.32
N ASN A 60 -16.79 2.06 5.03
CA ASN A 60 -18.11 2.20 4.42
C ASN A 60 -18.31 3.58 3.79
N ILE A 61 -17.67 4.61 4.35
CA ILE A 61 -17.68 5.97 3.78
C ILE A 61 -16.92 5.97 2.45
N LEU A 62 -15.75 5.31 2.39
CA LEU A 62 -14.94 5.21 1.17
C LEU A 62 -15.58 4.31 0.11
N GLY A 63 -16.08 3.15 0.54
CA GLY A 63 -16.60 2.09 -0.32
C GLY A 63 -15.52 1.26 -1.01
N ASP A 64 -15.90 0.05 -1.42
CA ASP A 64 -14.96 -0.95 -1.97
C ASP A 64 -14.24 -0.48 -3.23
N SER A 65 -14.93 0.29 -4.08
CA SER A 65 -14.33 0.81 -5.32
C SER A 65 -13.13 1.72 -5.04
N ARG A 66 -13.25 2.64 -4.08
CA ARG A 66 -12.15 3.55 -3.70
C ARG A 66 -11.04 2.82 -2.95
N ILE A 67 -11.39 1.87 -2.09
CA ILE A 67 -10.42 1.03 -1.38
C ILE A 67 -9.58 0.19 -2.36
N ASN A 68 -10.22 -0.41 -3.36
CA ASN A 68 -9.52 -1.16 -4.42
C ASN A 68 -8.66 -0.25 -5.31
N GLY A 69 -9.17 0.95 -5.62
CA GLY A 69 -8.41 1.97 -6.32
C GLY A 69 -7.16 2.41 -5.54
N LEU A 70 -7.30 2.63 -4.23
CA LEU A 70 -6.22 2.96 -3.32
C LEU A 70 -5.14 1.87 -3.29
N LYS A 71 -5.54 0.60 -3.14
CA LYS A 71 -4.64 -0.56 -3.21
C LYS A 71 -3.83 -0.56 -4.51
N THR A 72 -4.51 -0.36 -5.64
CA THR A 72 -3.88 -0.36 -6.97
C THR A 72 -2.91 0.80 -7.13
N MET A 73 -3.31 2.01 -6.70
CA MET A 73 -2.49 3.22 -6.77
C MET A 73 -1.22 3.07 -5.92
N ILE A 74 -1.35 2.64 -4.66
CA ILE A 74 -0.22 2.42 -3.74
C ILE A 74 0.72 1.36 -4.30
N GLY A 75 0.19 0.23 -4.80
CA GLY A 75 1.01 -0.79 -5.45
C GLY A 75 1.80 -0.26 -6.64
N ASN A 76 1.21 0.62 -7.44
CA ASN A 76 1.90 1.29 -8.55
C ASN A 76 2.96 2.30 -8.07
N GLU A 77 2.72 3.03 -6.98
CA GLU A 77 3.71 3.92 -6.37
C GLU A 77 4.93 3.14 -5.85
N VAL A 78 4.70 1.98 -5.23
CA VAL A 78 5.77 1.09 -4.75
C VAL A 78 6.58 0.52 -5.91
N LYS A 79 5.91 0.04 -6.97
CA LYS A 79 6.58 -0.45 -8.19
C LYS A 79 7.46 0.61 -8.84
N LYS A 80 7.05 1.88 -8.79
CA LYS A 80 7.84 3.01 -9.31
C LYS A 80 9.07 3.32 -8.46
N GLY A 81 9.10 2.90 -7.19
CA GLY A 81 10.26 3.09 -6.30
C GLY A 81 10.53 4.52 -5.85
N ASN A 82 9.66 5.48 -6.20
CA ASN A 82 9.83 6.90 -5.88
C ASN A 82 9.31 7.30 -4.48
N GLY A 83 8.83 6.32 -3.72
CA GLY A 83 8.18 6.53 -2.42
C GLY A 83 6.73 7.01 -2.51
N PHE A 84 6.08 7.08 -1.34
CA PHE A 84 4.70 7.58 -1.22
C PHE A 84 4.68 9.10 -1.23
N ARG A 85 3.81 9.67 -2.07
CA ARG A 85 3.62 11.12 -2.18
C ARG A 85 2.27 11.52 -1.60
N ASP A 86 2.18 12.74 -1.09
CA ASP A 86 0.92 13.34 -0.69
C ASP A 86 0.74 14.75 -1.27
N LEU A 87 -0.34 15.43 -0.90
CA LEU A 87 -0.70 16.74 -1.44
C LEU A 87 0.40 17.78 -1.19
N ASN A 88 1.09 17.70 -0.05
CA ASN A 88 2.16 18.61 0.32
C ASN A 88 3.49 18.25 -0.34
N THR A 89 3.73 16.95 -0.57
CA THR A 89 4.97 16.44 -1.18
C THR A 89 4.92 16.45 -2.72
N TYR A 90 3.79 16.83 -3.34
CA TYR A 90 3.65 16.83 -4.79
C TYR A 90 4.60 17.86 -5.47
N ALA A 91 4.89 18.98 -4.80
CA ALA A 91 5.81 20.01 -5.28
C ALA A 91 7.28 19.74 -4.92
N GLN A 92 7.53 18.98 -3.84
CA GLN A 92 8.87 18.60 -3.40
C GLN A 92 9.22 17.24 -3.98
N GLY A 93 9.84 17.26 -5.17
CA GLY A 93 10.42 16.06 -5.77
C GLY A 93 11.23 15.25 -4.77
N CYS A 94 10.90 13.96 -4.67
CA CYS A 94 11.77 12.84 -4.29
C CYS A 94 12.67 13.05 -3.06
N ASN A 95 12.18 12.86 -1.84
CA ASN A 95 13.08 12.68 -0.67
C ASN A 95 12.66 11.62 0.36
N GLY A 96 11.45 11.05 0.30
CA GLY A 96 10.94 10.18 1.38
C GLY A 96 11.52 8.77 1.47
N TYR A 97 12.16 8.25 0.41
CA TYR A 97 12.64 6.85 0.32
C TYR A 97 14.12 6.69 -0.05
N LEU A 98 14.89 7.79 -0.08
CA LEU A 98 16.30 7.80 -0.51
C LEU A 98 17.33 7.87 0.64
N SER A 99 16.98 7.53 1.89
CA SER A 99 18.06 7.08 2.79
C SER A 99 18.55 5.74 2.27
N ALA A 100 19.86 5.63 2.05
CA ALA A 100 20.51 4.38 1.65
C ALA A 100 20.07 3.20 2.53
N GLU A 101 19.81 3.44 3.81
CA GLU A 101 19.36 2.45 4.79
C GLU A 101 17.99 1.84 4.43
N ASN A 102 17.02 2.64 3.99
CA ASN A 102 15.69 2.14 3.61
C ASN A 102 15.75 1.34 2.30
N ARG A 103 16.64 1.73 1.38
CA ARG A 103 16.89 0.98 0.16
C ARG A 103 17.56 -0.35 0.47
N ILE A 104 18.55 -0.36 1.36
CA ILE A 104 19.22 -1.57 1.85
C ILE A 104 18.19 -2.51 2.47
N LYS A 105 17.36 -2.03 3.40
CA LYS A 105 16.34 -2.84 4.07
C LYS A 105 15.31 -3.44 3.10
N TYR A 106 14.91 -2.69 2.07
CA TYR A 106 14.02 -3.21 1.02
C TYR A 106 14.69 -4.30 0.18
N LEU A 107 15.95 -4.10 -0.19
CA LEU A 107 16.73 -5.08 -0.95
C LEU A 107 16.99 -6.35 -0.13
N GLU A 108 17.29 -6.23 1.17
CA GLU A 108 17.43 -7.35 2.10
C GLU A 108 16.14 -8.17 2.20
N MET A 109 14.98 -7.51 2.30
CA MET A 109 13.69 -8.20 2.31
C MET A 109 13.42 -8.94 0.99
N GLN A 110 13.78 -8.36 -0.15
CA GLN A 110 13.65 -9.02 -1.45
C GLN A 110 14.60 -10.22 -1.58
N LEU A 111 15.83 -10.11 -1.10
CA LEU A 111 16.80 -11.21 -1.07
C LEU A 111 16.29 -12.37 -0.21
N ALA A 112 15.83 -12.10 1.00
CA ALA A 112 15.29 -13.13 1.90
C ALA A 112 14.11 -13.88 1.26
N TYR A 113 13.19 -13.15 0.60
CA TYR A 113 12.08 -13.77 -0.11
C TYR A 113 12.56 -14.68 -1.27
N LYS A 114 13.53 -14.21 -2.05
CA LYS A 114 14.13 -14.98 -3.16
C LYS A 114 14.81 -16.24 -2.65
N ASP A 115 15.52 -16.16 -1.53
CA ASP A 115 16.20 -17.31 -0.92
C ASP A 115 15.19 -18.37 -0.47
N GLN A 116 14.07 -17.96 0.14
CA GLN A 116 12.98 -18.88 0.49
C GLN A 116 12.37 -19.55 -0.76
N GLU A 117 12.18 -18.79 -1.84
CA GLU A 117 11.68 -19.33 -3.11
C GLU A 117 12.65 -20.37 -3.70
N ILE A 118 13.97 -20.11 -3.64
CA ILE A 118 15.01 -21.05 -4.08
C ILE A 118 15.04 -22.31 -3.22
N GLU A 119 14.96 -22.19 -1.89
CA GLU A 119 14.91 -23.35 -1.00
C GLU A 119 13.69 -24.23 -1.28
N PHE A 120 12.54 -23.60 -1.49
CA PHE A 120 11.33 -24.30 -1.86
C PHE A 120 11.49 -25.06 -3.19
N LEU A 121 12.05 -24.40 -4.21
CA LEU A 121 12.32 -25.03 -5.51
C LEU A 121 13.32 -26.19 -5.40
N LYS A 122 14.42 -26.02 -4.64
CA LYS A 122 15.38 -27.09 -4.36
C LYS A 122 14.71 -28.28 -3.69
N LYS A 123 13.81 -28.04 -2.74
CA LYS A 123 13.06 -29.10 -2.05
C LYS A 123 12.16 -29.88 -3.02
N ILE A 124 11.45 -29.20 -3.92
CA ILE A 124 10.65 -29.85 -4.98
C ILE A 124 11.54 -30.73 -5.87
N VAL A 125 12.66 -30.20 -6.36
CA VAL A 125 13.59 -30.96 -7.22
C VAL A 125 14.15 -32.18 -6.50
N SER A 126 14.50 -32.06 -5.21
CA SER A 126 14.99 -33.20 -4.42
C SER A 126 13.94 -34.28 -4.12
N LEU A 127 12.65 -33.94 -4.19
CA LEU A 127 11.53 -34.86 -3.92
C LEU A 127 11.07 -35.60 -5.18
N ASN A 128 11.50 -35.18 -6.37
CA ASN A 128 11.37 -35.93 -7.61
C ASN A 128 12.74 -36.52 -7.98
N PRO A 129 13.13 -37.68 -7.44
CA PRO A 129 14.20 -38.44 -8.07
C PRO A 129 13.66 -38.87 -9.44
N GLU A 130 14.14 -38.24 -10.51
CA GLU A 130 14.00 -38.85 -11.82
C GLU A 130 14.64 -40.23 -11.71
N THR A 131 13.82 -41.27 -11.83
CA THR A 131 14.28 -42.65 -11.99
C THR A 131 15.26 -42.66 -13.17
N PRO A 132 16.54 -42.98 -12.95
CA PRO A 132 17.46 -43.12 -14.07
C PRO A 132 17.05 -44.37 -14.85
N GLU A 133 16.74 -44.19 -16.15
CA GLU A 133 16.73 -45.26 -17.15
C GLU A 133 18.14 -45.80 -17.41
#